data_AF-A0A7J2S336-F1
#
_entry.id   AF-A0A7J2S336-F1
#
_cell.length_a   1.000
_cell.length_b   1.000
_cell.length_c   1.000
_cell.angle_alpha   90.00
_cell.angle_beta   90.00
_cell.angle_gamma   90.00
#
_symmetry.space_group_name_H-M   'P 1'
#
loop_
_entity.id
_entity.type
_entity.pdbx_description
1 polymer ?
#
loop_
_entity_poly.entity_id
_entity_poly.type
_entity_poly.pdbx_seq_one_letter_code
_entity_poly.pdbx_strand_id
1 'polypeptide(L)'
;SWKDENGIPRNITITQQDIRELQLAKAAIRSGAEILMDRLGVCEDDIERLYIAGAFGSSIDPKNARIIGLYPEVPLKRVKIIGNAAVSGAKMALISKEERKRAEEIAEKVTYVELSTQPEFMTAYLRSNYFPYADPTRYPKVSAMLERCGVKLIGDGVQRRLIGR
;
A
#
# COMPACT_ATOMS: atom_id res chain seq x y z
N SER A 1 -0.14 -24.00 -5.24
CA SER A 1 -0.97 -25.01 -5.92
C SER A 1 -0.08 -26.13 -6.42
N TRP A 2 -0.59 -27.35 -6.35
CA TRP A 2 0.13 -28.54 -6.81
C TRP A 2 0.04 -28.70 -8.32
N LYS A 3 1.08 -29.26 -8.92
CA LYS A 3 1.19 -29.53 -10.36
C LYS A 3 -0.03 -30.27 -10.95
N ASP A 4 -0.68 -31.10 -10.15
CA ASP A 4 -1.78 -31.98 -10.60
C ASP A 4 -3.15 -31.30 -10.58
N GLU A 5 -3.26 -30.05 -10.09
CA GLU A 5 -4.55 -29.36 -9.91
C GLU A 5 -4.93 -28.43 -11.07
N ASN A 6 -3.95 -27.89 -11.79
CA ASN A 6 -4.17 -26.72 -12.67
C ASN A 6 -3.53 -26.82 -14.06
N GLY A 7 -3.14 -28.02 -14.50
CA GLY A 7 -2.57 -28.24 -15.84
C GLY A 7 -1.21 -27.56 -16.07
N ILE A 8 -0.55 -27.08 -15.00
CA ILE A 8 0.79 -26.48 -15.04
C ILE A 8 1.79 -27.55 -14.61
N PRO A 9 2.85 -27.83 -15.40
CA PRO A 9 3.77 -28.96 -15.14
C PRO A 9 4.71 -28.76 -13.95
N ARG A 10 4.41 -27.81 -13.05
CA ARG A 10 5.21 -27.48 -11.87
C ARG A 10 4.31 -26.94 -10.75
N ASN A 11 4.76 -27.12 -9.50
CA ASN A 11 4.11 -26.51 -8.36
C ASN A 11 4.21 -24.98 -8.45
N ILE A 12 3.15 -24.29 -8.05
CA ILE A 12 3.15 -22.85 -7.80
C ILE A 12 3.42 -22.64 -6.31
N THR A 13 4.58 -22.09 -6.00
CA THR A 13 5.05 -21.83 -4.64
C THR A 13 5.29 -20.34 -4.42
N ILE A 14 5.24 -19.93 -3.15
CA ILE A 14 5.71 -18.61 -2.69
C ILE A 14 6.95 -18.87 -1.82
N THR A 15 8.05 -18.21 -2.16
CA THR A 15 9.34 -18.34 -1.47
C THR A 15 9.57 -17.19 -0.49
N GLN A 16 10.58 -17.34 0.37
CA GLN A 16 11.02 -16.23 1.22
C GLN A 16 11.51 -15.03 0.41
N GLN A 17 12.08 -15.26 -0.78
CA GLN A 17 12.48 -14.17 -1.68
C GLN A 17 11.24 -13.42 -2.20
N ASP A 18 10.18 -14.13 -2.58
CA ASP A 18 8.94 -13.50 -3.04
C ASP A 18 8.30 -12.64 -1.94
N ILE A 19 8.33 -13.12 -0.69
CA ILE A 19 7.88 -12.34 0.47
C ILE A 19 8.74 -11.08 0.64
N ARG A 20 10.06 -11.20 0.46
CA ARG A 20 10.98 -10.07 0.55
C ARG A 20 10.72 -9.03 -0.54
N GLU A 21 10.50 -9.44 -1.78
CA GLU A 21 10.15 -8.52 -2.87
C GLU A 21 8.83 -7.78 -2.57
N LEU A 22 7.84 -8.48 -2.01
CA LEU A 22 6.60 -7.85 -1.57
C LEU A 22 6.85 -6.81 -0.47
N GLN A 23 7.71 -7.12 0.52
CA GLN A 23 8.11 -6.17 1.57
C GLN A 23 8.76 -4.92 0.99
N LEU A 24 9.72 -5.09 0.08
CA LEU A 24 10.45 -3.97 -0.54
C LEU A 24 9.49 -3.08 -1.36
N ALA A 25 8.60 -3.69 -2.14
CA ALA A 25 7.63 -2.97 -2.97
C ALA A 25 6.62 -2.19 -2.12
N LYS A 26 6.04 -2.85 -1.10
CA LYS A 26 5.05 -2.19 -0.23
C LYS A 26 5.69 -1.13 0.66
N ALA A 27 6.96 -1.32 1.06
CA ALA A 27 7.71 -0.34 1.82
C ALA A 27 7.95 0.95 1.03
N ALA A 28 8.29 0.85 -0.26
CA ALA A 28 8.47 2.00 -1.13
C ALA A 28 7.20 2.87 -1.19
N ILE A 29 6.04 2.24 -1.40
CA ILE A 29 4.74 2.93 -1.48
C ILE A 29 4.38 3.57 -0.15
N ARG A 30 4.46 2.82 0.97
CA ARG A 30 4.10 3.34 2.29
C ARG A 30 4.99 4.49 2.74
N SER A 31 6.28 4.44 2.43
CA SER A 31 7.25 5.49 2.79
C SER A 31 7.00 6.77 2.01
N GLY A 32 6.71 6.65 0.71
CA GLY A 32 6.31 7.81 -0.09
C GLY A 32 5.05 8.49 0.46
N ALA A 33 4.05 7.70 0.87
CA ALA A 33 2.86 8.24 1.52
C ALA A 33 3.19 8.93 2.86
N GLU A 34 4.06 8.34 3.69
CA GLU A 34 4.48 8.92 4.97
C GLU A 34 5.11 10.31 4.79
N ILE A 35 6.12 10.39 3.92
CA ILE A 35 6.89 11.62 3.71
C ILE A 35 6.01 12.73 3.14
N LEU A 36 5.09 12.38 2.23
CA LEU A 36 4.14 13.37 1.69
C LEU A 36 3.17 13.85 2.76
N MET A 37 2.69 12.96 3.63
CA MET A 37 1.81 13.34 4.75
C MET A 37 2.54 14.23 5.75
N ASP A 38 3.76 13.87 6.14
CA ASP A 38 4.59 14.64 7.07
C ASP A 38 4.90 16.04 6.52
N ARG A 39 5.23 16.14 5.23
CA ARG A 39 5.52 17.42 4.57
C ARG A 39 4.28 18.32 4.48
N LEU A 40 3.09 17.74 4.39
CA LEU A 40 1.81 18.46 4.39
C LEU A 40 1.27 18.71 5.80
N GLY A 41 1.88 18.13 6.84
CA GLY A 41 1.41 18.23 8.22
C GLY A 41 0.05 17.56 8.45
N VAL A 42 -0.27 16.51 7.69
CA VAL A 42 -1.56 15.81 7.77
C VAL A 42 -1.40 14.39 8.31
N CYS A 43 -2.43 13.88 8.97
CA CYS A 43 -2.50 12.52 9.48
C CYS A 43 -3.48 11.65 8.70
N GLU A 44 -3.55 10.35 9.03
CA GLU A 44 -4.44 9.40 8.35
C GLU A 44 -5.92 9.78 8.43
N ASP A 45 -6.33 10.48 9.49
CA ASP A 45 -7.71 10.90 9.69
C ASP A 45 -8.11 12.08 8.79
N ASP A 46 -7.14 12.89 8.36
CA ASP A 46 -7.32 14.01 7.43
C ASP A 46 -7.53 13.54 5.98
N ILE A 47 -7.18 12.27 5.67
CA ILE A 47 -7.38 11.71 4.33
C ILE A 47 -8.86 11.41 4.12
N GLU A 48 -9.54 12.24 3.33
CA GLU A 48 -10.96 12.06 2.98
C GLU A 48 -11.21 10.88 2.04
N ARG A 49 -10.32 10.68 1.06
CA ARG A 49 -10.40 9.60 0.06
C ARG A 49 -9.01 9.13 -0.34
N LEU A 50 -8.85 7.81 -0.44
CA LEU A 50 -7.67 7.17 -0.99
C LEU A 50 -8.04 6.46 -2.29
N TYR A 51 -7.50 6.90 -3.42
CA TYR A 51 -7.70 6.25 -4.71
C TYR A 51 -6.53 5.31 -5.01
N ILE A 52 -6.83 4.05 -5.31
CA ILE A 52 -5.85 3.05 -5.76
C ILE A 52 -6.05 2.83 -7.25
N ALA A 53 -5.02 3.16 -8.02
CA ALA A 53 -4.99 3.03 -9.47
C ALA A 53 -3.84 2.11 -9.91
N GLY A 54 -3.91 1.63 -11.15
CA GLY A 54 -2.89 0.81 -11.80
C GLY A 54 -3.47 -0.48 -12.36
N ALA A 55 -2.70 -1.17 -13.20
CA ALA A 55 -3.09 -2.47 -13.77
C ALA A 55 -3.30 -3.54 -12.68
N PHE A 56 -2.57 -3.43 -11.57
CA PHE A 56 -2.77 -4.24 -10.37
C PHE A 56 -3.96 -3.79 -9.52
N GLY A 57 -4.43 -2.56 -9.69
CA GLY A 57 -5.47 -1.94 -8.86
C GLY A 57 -6.80 -2.69 -8.92
N SER A 58 -7.17 -3.26 -10.07
CA SER A 58 -8.45 -3.98 -10.24
C SER A 58 -8.58 -5.26 -9.41
N SER A 59 -7.45 -5.83 -8.95
CA SER A 59 -7.42 -7.13 -8.26
C SER A 59 -6.94 -7.03 -6.81
N ILE A 60 -6.57 -5.83 -6.34
CA ILE A 60 -6.14 -5.63 -4.96
C ILE A 60 -7.36 -5.59 -4.05
N ASP A 61 -7.37 -6.41 -2.99
CA ASP A 61 -8.32 -6.27 -1.90
C ASP A 61 -7.85 -5.13 -0.96
N PRO A 62 -8.62 -4.05 -0.76
CA PRO A 62 -8.21 -2.92 0.08
C PRO A 62 -7.90 -3.32 1.52
N LYS A 63 -8.63 -4.29 2.08
CA LYS A 63 -8.43 -4.75 3.45
C LYS A 63 -7.10 -5.50 3.57
N ASN A 64 -6.79 -6.38 2.63
CA ASN A 64 -5.52 -7.12 2.59
C ASN A 64 -4.34 -6.17 2.37
N ALA A 65 -4.47 -5.21 1.45
CA ALA A 65 -3.46 -4.17 1.24
C ALA A 65 -3.18 -3.35 2.51
N ARG A 66 -4.21 -3.04 3.30
CA ARG A 66 -4.04 -2.41 4.63
C ARG A 66 -3.36 -3.33 5.63
N ILE A 67 -3.72 -4.61 5.66
CA ILE A 67 -3.15 -5.61 6.59
C ILE A 67 -1.64 -5.77 6.36
N ILE A 68 -1.18 -5.72 5.10
CA ILE A 68 0.25 -5.76 4.80
C ILE A 68 0.95 -4.39 4.97
N GLY A 69 0.20 -3.33 5.26
CA GLY A 69 0.71 -1.96 5.41
C GLY A 69 1.20 -1.35 4.10
N LEU A 70 0.49 -1.60 2.99
CA LEU A 70 0.77 -0.98 1.69
C LEU A 70 0.51 0.54 1.71
N TYR A 71 -0.49 0.96 2.48
CA TYR A 71 -0.92 2.35 2.60
C TYR A 71 -1.29 2.67 4.07
N PRO A 72 -1.29 3.94 4.49
CA PRO A 72 -1.62 4.36 5.86
C PRO A 72 -3.01 3.86 6.31
N GLU A 73 -3.27 3.69 7.62
CA GLU A 73 -4.49 3.03 8.11
C GLU A 73 -5.80 3.87 8.02
N VAL A 74 -6.12 4.34 6.83
CA VAL A 74 -7.36 5.07 6.53
C VAL A 74 -8.60 4.15 6.66
N PRO A 75 -9.78 4.69 7.00
CA PRO A 75 -11.02 3.93 6.98
C PRO A 75 -11.30 3.28 5.62
N LEU A 76 -11.62 1.97 5.58
CA LEU A 76 -11.82 1.24 4.32
C LEU A 76 -12.90 1.86 3.42
N LYS A 77 -13.93 2.48 4.01
CA LYS A 77 -14.99 3.21 3.28
C LYS A 77 -14.48 4.40 2.45
N ARG A 78 -13.29 4.92 2.77
CA ARG A 78 -12.62 6.02 2.05
C ARG A 78 -11.71 5.51 0.93
N VAL A 79 -11.47 4.20 0.84
CA VAL A 79 -10.59 3.60 -0.17
C VAL A 79 -11.40 3.22 -1.41
N LYS A 80 -10.97 3.70 -2.57
CA LYS A 80 -11.61 3.42 -3.87
C LYS A 80 -10.61 2.90 -4.87
N ILE A 81 -10.90 1.74 -5.43
CA ILE A 81 -10.17 1.20 -6.57
C ILE A 81 -10.77 1.80 -7.84
N ILE A 82 -9.92 2.43 -8.66
CA ILE A 82 -10.36 3.09 -9.90
C ILE A 82 -9.77 2.44 -11.16
N GLY A 83 -9.09 1.30 -11.01
CA GLY A 83 -8.48 0.56 -12.10
C GLY A 83 -7.34 1.32 -12.77
N ASN A 84 -7.18 1.16 -14.08
CA ASN A 84 -6.12 1.84 -14.82
C ASN A 84 -6.53 3.30 -15.14
N ALA A 85 -6.22 4.19 -14.20
CA ALA A 85 -6.48 5.62 -14.33
C ALA A 85 -5.73 6.26 -15.52
N ALA A 86 -4.52 5.79 -15.85
CA ALA A 86 -3.75 6.31 -16.98
C ALA A 86 -4.45 6.03 -18.32
N VAL A 87 -4.91 4.79 -18.54
CA VAL A 87 -5.68 4.43 -19.76
C VAL A 87 -7.01 5.18 -19.80
N SER A 88 -7.69 5.31 -18.67
CA SER A 88 -8.96 6.04 -18.59
C SER A 88 -8.77 7.52 -18.92
N GLY A 89 -7.76 8.16 -18.33
CA GLY A 89 -7.40 9.55 -18.61
C GLY A 89 -6.96 9.78 -20.06
N ALA A 90 -6.19 8.85 -20.63
CA ALA A 90 -5.79 8.92 -22.05
C ALA A 90 -7.01 8.86 -22.98
N LYS A 91 -8.00 8.00 -22.70
CA LYS A 91 -9.26 7.95 -23.45
C LYS A 91 -10.03 9.27 -23.34
N MET A 92 -10.13 9.83 -22.13
CA MET A 92 -10.80 11.12 -21.91
C MET A 92 -10.15 12.25 -22.71
N ALA A 93 -8.82 12.37 -22.64
CA ALA A 93 -8.06 13.39 -23.36
C ALA A 93 -8.04 13.18 -24.90
N LEU A 94 -8.22 11.95 -25.37
CA LEU A 94 -8.32 11.63 -26.79
C LEU A 94 -9.61 12.18 -27.40
N ILE A 95 -10.74 12.01 -26.71
CA ILE A 95 -12.08 12.36 -27.23
C ILE A 95 -12.56 13.76 -26.82
N SER A 96 -11.92 14.41 -25.85
CA SER A 96 -12.31 15.73 -25.36
C SER A 96 -11.11 16.69 -25.29
N LYS A 97 -11.21 17.81 -26.02
CA LYS A 97 -10.24 18.91 -25.94
C LYS A 97 -10.25 19.59 -24.57
N GLU A 98 -11.41 19.65 -23.92
CA GLU A 98 -11.56 20.22 -22.58
C GLU A 98 -10.84 19.37 -21.53
N GLU A 99 -11.03 18.04 -21.56
CA GLU A 99 -10.32 17.14 -20.64
C GLU A 99 -8.81 17.13 -20.88
N ARG A 100 -8.39 17.32 -22.14
CA ARG A 100 -6.96 17.48 -22.46
C ARG A 100 -6.39 18.74 -21.84
N LYS A 101 -7.06 19.89 -22.00
CA LYS A 101 -6.65 21.15 -21.37
C LYS A 101 -6.65 21.03 -19.84
N ARG A 102 -7.65 20.38 -19.25
CA ARG A 102 -7.71 20.12 -17.81
C ARG A 102 -6.52 19.29 -17.32
N ALA A 103 -6.08 18.29 -18.09
CA ALA A 103 -4.91 17.49 -17.75
C ALA A 103 -3.62 18.34 -17.75
N GLU A 104 -3.48 19.27 -18.71
CA GLU A 104 -2.37 20.23 -18.76
C GLU A 104 -2.38 21.16 -17.53
N GLU A 105 -3.54 21.73 -17.19
CA GLU A 105 -3.69 22.59 -15.99
C GLU A 105 -3.41 21.85 -14.67
N ILE A 106 -3.72 20.55 -14.59
CA ILE A 106 -3.37 19.73 -13.43
C ILE A 106 -1.86 19.52 -13.38
N ALA A 107 -1.23 19.19 -14.52
CA ALA A 107 0.21 18.96 -14.58
C ALA A 107 1.02 20.19 -14.11
N GLU A 108 0.56 21.40 -14.42
CA GLU A 108 1.18 22.65 -13.95
C GLU A 108 1.10 22.85 -12.42
N LYS A 109 0.12 22.24 -11.76
CA LYS A 109 -0.10 22.36 -10.30
C LYS A 109 0.60 21.27 -9.49
N VAL A 110 1.07 20.20 -10.13
CA VAL A 110 1.74 19.09 -9.45
C VAL A 110 3.15 19.50 -9.05
N THR A 111 3.43 19.46 -7.74
CA THR A 111 4.79 19.62 -7.21
C THR A 111 5.45 18.26 -7.09
N TYR A 112 6.55 18.04 -7.81
CA TYR A 112 7.36 16.83 -7.68
C TYR A 112 8.15 16.83 -6.38
N VAL A 113 8.13 15.70 -5.68
CA VAL A 113 8.91 15.48 -4.46
C VAL A 113 9.88 14.33 -4.74
N GLU A 114 11.17 14.65 -4.77
CA GLU A 114 12.22 13.64 -4.87
C GLU A 114 12.42 12.96 -3.52
N LEU A 115 11.96 11.72 -3.41
CA LEU A 115 11.99 10.96 -2.15
C LEU A 115 13.41 10.48 -1.81
N SER A 116 14.24 10.16 -2.80
CA SER A 116 15.61 9.64 -2.59
C SER A 116 16.55 10.64 -1.91
N THR A 117 16.23 11.93 -1.96
CA THR A 117 17.02 13.00 -1.35
C THR A 117 16.51 13.40 0.03
N GLN A 118 15.39 12.83 0.49
CA GLN A 118 14.84 13.12 1.82
C GLN A 118 15.62 12.34 2.90
N PRO A 119 16.18 13.01 3.92
CA PRO A 119 16.88 12.35 5.02
C PRO A 119 16.02 11.28 5.71
N GLU A 120 14.71 11.49 5.76
CA GLU A 120 13.74 10.63 6.44
C GLU A 120 13.39 9.38 5.62
N PHE A 121 13.69 9.36 4.31
CA PHE A 121 13.24 8.28 3.42
C PHE A 121 13.74 6.92 3.85
N MET A 122 15.03 6.79 4.14
CA MET A 122 15.59 5.51 4.57
C MET A 122 14.98 5.03 5.89
N THR A 123 14.70 5.94 6.80
CA THR A 123 14.05 5.63 8.08
C THR A 123 12.61 5.15 7.87
N ALA A 124 11.82 5.89 7.10
CA ALA A 124 10.45 5.50 6.74
C ALA A 124 10.41 4.16 5.98
N TYR A 125 11.37 3.94 5.09
CA TYR A 125 11.52 2.70 4.32
C TYR A 125 11.81 1.49 5.19
N LEU A 126 12.77 1.61 6.11
CA LEU A 126 13.09 0.53 7.05
C LEU A 126 11.90 0.20 7.96
N ARG A 127 11.21 1.21 8.49
CA ARG A 127 10.00 1.00 9.29
C ARG A 127 8.89 0.34 8.49
N SER A 128 8.78 0.69 7.21
CA SER A 128 7.79 0.15 6.30
C SER A 128 8.10 -1.26 5.78
N ASN A 129 9.26 -1.86 6.07
CA ASN A 129 9.57 -3.24 5.66
C ASN A 129 8.86 -4.31 6.51
N TYR A 130 8.42 -3.98 7.72
CA TYR A 130 7.70 -4.88 8.61
C TYR A 130 6.23 -4.99 8.22
N PHE A 131 5.57 -6.12 8.47
CA PHE A 131 4.13 -6.25 8.25
C PHE A 131 3.33 -5.98 9.55
N PRO A 132 2.41 -5.01 9.58
CA PRO A 132 2.14 -3.97 8.57
C PRO A 132 3.18 -2.84 8.58
N TYR A 133 3.82 -2.58 9.72
CA TYR A 133 4.78 -1.50 9.96
C TYR A 133 5.54 -1.76 11.27
N ALA A 134 6.74 -1.20 11.42
CA ALA A 134 7.60 -1.45 12.59
C ALA A 134 7.00 -0.95 13.91
N ASP A 135 6.19 0.11 13.85
CA ASP A 135 5.39 0.58 14.97
C ASP A 135 3.92 0.10 14.80
N PRO A 136 3.47 -0.89 15.59
CA PRO A 136 2.10 -1.40 15.50
C PRO A 136 1.03 -0.39 15.87
N THR A 137 1.37 0.69 16.59
CA THR A 137 0.43 1.75 16.99
C THR A 137 -0.03 2.59 15.80
N ARG A 138 0.71 2.56 14.68
CA ARG A 138 0.33 3.18 13.40
C ARG A 138 -0.77 2.41 12.65
N TYR A 139 -1.06 1.18 13.06
CA TYR A 139 -2.11 0.33 12.48
C TYR A 139 -3.01 -0.29 13.57
N PRO A 140 -3.71 0.54 14.37
CA PRO A 140 -4.46 0.06 15.52
C PRO A 140 -5.57 -0.95 15.14
N LYS A 141 -6.23 -0.80 13.98
CA LYS A 141 -7.30 -1.72 13.57
C LYS A 141 -6.75 -3.07 13.11
N VAL A 142 -5.61 -3.10 12.42
CA VAL A 142 -4.92 -4.34 12.04
C VAL A 142 -4.35 -5.02 13.27
N SER A 143 -3.72 -4.28 14.19
CA SER A 143 -3.20 -4.81 15.46
C SER A 143 -4.31 -5.48 16.27
N ALA A 144 -5.44 -4.79 16.48
CA ALA A 144 -6.60 -5.38 17.16
C ALA A 144 -7.16 -6.62 16.46
N MET A 145 -7.17 -6.64 15.12
CA MET A 145 -7.60 -7.80 14.33
C MET A 145 -6.66 -9.00 14.56
N LEU A 146 -5.35 -8.80 14.53
CA LEU A 146 -4.35 -9.85 14.72
C LEU A 146 -4.38 -10.41 16.14
N GLU A 147 -4.58 -9.56 17.15
CA GLU A 147 -4.68 -9.99 18.55
C GLU A 147 -5.87 -10.92 18.77
N ARG A 148 -7.02 -10.63 18.13
CA ARG A 148 -8.20 -11.52 18.13
C ARG A 148 -7.91 -12.88 17.50
N CYS A 149 -6.92 -12.96 16.62
CA CYS A 149 -6.43 -14.20 15.99
C CYS A 149 -5.28 -14.86 16.77
N GLY A 150 -4.93 -14.36 17.97
CA GLY A 150 -3.84 -14.91 18.79
C GLY A 150 -2.44 -14.49 18.36
N VAL A 151 -2.32 -13.49 17.48
CA VAL A 151 -1.05 -12.93 17.00
C VAL A 151 -0.84 -11.56 17.63
N LYS A 152 0.26 -11.37 18.36
CA LYS A 152 0.61 -10.06 18.92
C LYS A 152 1.76 -9.46 18.12
N LEU A 153 1.57 -8.24 17.63
CA LEU A 153 2.65 -7.45 17.05
C LEU A 153 3.44 -6.79 18.20
N ILE A 154 4.76 -6.89 18.17
CA ILE A 154 5.65 -6.32 19.19
C ILE A 154 6.75 -5.57 18.47
N GLY A 155 6.65 -4.24 18.38
CA GLY A 155 7.66 -3.41 17.72
C GLY A 155 8.17 -4.03 16.41
N ASP A 156 9.49 -4.22 16.33
CA ASP A 156 10.24 -4.86 15.26
C ASP A 156 10.08 -6.40 15.16
N GLY A 157 9.00 -6.97 15.71
CA GLY A 157 8.77 -8.42 15.74
C GLY A 157 7.30 -8.85 15.85
N VAL A 158 7.08 -10.16 15.72
CA VAL A 158 5.77 -10.80 15.88
C VAL A 158 5.88 -11.90 16.95
N GLN A 159 5.06 -11.83 18.00
CA GLN A 159 4.97 -12.90 18.99
C GLN A 159 3.63 -13.62 18.84
N ARG A 160 3.68 -14.90 18.47
CA ARG A 160 2.51 -15.78 18.55
C ARG A 160 2.30 -16.17 20.00
N ARG A 161 1.07 -16.02 20.52
CA ARG A 161 0.71 -16.70 21.77
C ARG A 161 0.71 -18.20 21.43
N LEU A 162 1.65 -18.97 21.98
CA LEU A 162 1.51 -20.42 22.02
C LEU A 162 0.23 -20.69 22.79
N ILE A 163 -0.84 -21.04 22.07
CA ILE A 163 -2.04 -21.57 22.70
C ILE A 163 -1.56 -22.89 23.31
N GLY A 164 -1.44 -22.90 24.64
CA GLY A 164 -1.13 -24.12 25.39
C GLY A 164 -2.08 -25.22 24.94
N ARG A 165 -1.51 -26.35 24.55
CA ARG A 165 -2.20 -27.63 24.61
C ARG A 165 -2.22 -28.09 26.06
#